data_AF-A0A0V0RXX4-F1
#
_entry.id   AF-A0A0V0RXX4-F1
#
_cell.length_a   1.000
_cell.length_b   1.000
_cell.length_c   1.000
_cell.angle_alpha   90.00
_cell.angle_beta   90.00
_cell.angle_gamma   90.00
#
_symmetry.space_group_name_H-M   'P 1'
#
loop_
_entity.id
_entity.type
_entity.pdbx_description
1 polymer ?
#
loop_
_entity_poly.entity_id
_entity_poly.type
_entity_poly.pdbx_seq_one_letter_code
_entity_poly.pdbx_strand_id
1 'polypeptide(L)'
;MHTVNCINKLPLKTKTESPYGTTTTYHIMLFSIFLLLHFHLCFSNQESVSNFETENFTLVKSSRYLHYDVNPAEGQNLRRDVYIRVASMVHYLREKGHDFVLVLPPWGSSIHHRSHQLGYQHRIPWKLWFDLESLNRFIPVIELEDYFRETGRTSIDVVEGKFKYSFWGYPEVYAKNVSCLSLQGYVSDVANLIINDTDPTKIQSIMIDRAEVMLHDGFGNNIHWKASCFIIALCRRSMRYSAAIRKAADDFRREELNSDDVTDKTEILDDWTLMKVKPGQAVGGPYLAVHLRRRDFVTSRSKQIPTVKGAAEQISKLLKMLKLEVVYVSTDAPETEVDELKAFLNETAVIKRFKPTDAQLQKFLDGGVATIEQWICAHAKYFIGTAESTFSFRIQEDREILGFSHNTTFNCLCPDHNLNCEQPAKWYMKQKCDINVLAVVLRSNCSVNCYKTHKDIGCEKLGKDESRKLINDENTTESDPLCSYLSEDMVLPNKLLMLNKSESLKKLLRSDHLRNLLRWINSHSQPSEAIRIAMKNLEFQRFAAVCLNIVEPENHEWANEYVKKMKLLEYSATELLLQALKDSDCT
;
A
#
# COMPACT_ATOMS: atom_id res chain seq x y z
N MET A 1 43.40 36.76 5.34
CA MET A 1 44.26 37.66 4.54
C MET A 1 43.70 37.65 3.12
N HIS A 2 42.88 38.64 2.79
CA HIS A 2 43.24 39.76 1.91
C HIS A 2 43.21 39.35 0.42
N THR A 3 42.12 39.70 -0.29
CA THR A 3 42.00 40.83 -1.27
C THR A 3 42.38 40.42 -2.70
N VAL A 4 41.50 40.41 -3.71
CA VAL A 4 40.77 41.50 -4.42
C VAL A 4 41.43 41.83 -5.78
N ASN A 5 40.58 41.97 -6.81
CA ASN A 5 40.77 42.66 -8.12
C ASN A 5 41.74 42.03 -9.15
N CYS A 6 41.56 42.13 -10.46
CA CYS A 6 41.01 43.25 -11.21
C CYS A 6 40.59 42.87 -12.65
N ILE A 7 39.55 43.54 -13.13
CA ILE A 7 39.09 43.63 -14.53
C ILE A 7 40.10 44.44 -15.37
N ASN A 8 40.32 44.01 -16.63
CA ASN A 8 40.49 44.80 -17.87
C ASN A 8 41.60 44.25 -18.79
N LYS A 9 41.23 43.95 -20.04
CA LYS A 9 41.84 44.54 -21.25
C LYS A 9 41.13 44.05 -22.53
N LEU A 10 40.29 44.93 -23.07
CA LEU A 10 40.05 45.04 -24.51
C LEU A 10 41.24 45.76 -25.15
N PRO A 11 41.49 45.51 -26.45
CA PRO A 11 41.59 46.64 -27.37
C PRO A 11 40.75 46.47 -28.65
N LEU A 12 40.09 47.57 -29.02
CA LEU A 12 39.61 47.95 -30.37
C LEU A 12 40.82 47.93 -31.34
N LYS A 13 40.76 47.71 -32.66
CA LYS A 13 39.84 48.20 -33.72
C LYS A 13 40.39 47.62 -35.06
N THR A 14 39.55 47.28 -36.04
CA THR A 14 39.66 47.73 -37.46
C THR A 14 38.43 47.28 -38.26
N LYS A 15 37.87 48.22 -39.03
CA LYS A 15 36.72 48.11 -39.95
C LYS A 15 37.07 47.30 -41.20
N THR A 16 36.10 46.55 -41.75
CA THR A 16 35.57 46.69 -43.14
C THR A 16 34.35 45.78 -43.34
N GLU A 17 33.42 46.24 -44.18
CA GLU A 17 32.03 45.82 -44.36
C GLU A 17 31.82 44.47 -45.07
N SER A 18 30.74 43.75 -44.72
CA SER A 18 29.93 42.94 -45.66
C SER A 18 28.60 42.52 -44.98
N PRO A 19 27.45 42.45 -45.69
CA PRO A 19 26.13 42.57 -45.09
C PRO A 19 25.36 41.25 -45.10
N TYR A 20 25.16 40.57 -43.97
CA TYR A 20 24.00 39.71 -43.70
C TYR A 20 23.93 39.48 -42.18
N GLY A 21 22.94 40.09 -41.53
CA GLY A 21 22.68 39.89 -40.11
C GLY A 21 21.96 38.59 -39.85
N THR A 22 22.63 37.60 -39.25
CA THR A 22 21.97 36.35 -38.81
C THR A 22 22.55 35.72 -37.54
N THR A 23 23.34 36.44 -36.72
CA THR A 23 23.88 35.86 -35.47
C THR A 23 23.30 36.47 -34.19
N THR A 24 22.83 37.72 -34.23
CA THR A 24 22.25 38.38 -33.04
C THR A 24 20.80 37.94 -32.77
N THR A 25 20.03 37.64 -33.80
CA THR A 25 18.63 37.15 -33.69
C THR A 25 18.54 35.75 -33.09
N TYR A 26 19.49 34.86 -33.42
CA TYR A 26 19.55 33.50 -32.87
C TYR A 26 19.90 33.49 -31.38
N HIS A 27 20.83 34.35 -30.94
CA HIS A 27 21.16 34.46 -29.52
C HIS A 27 20.05 35.12 -28.70
N ILE A 28 19.32 36.09 -29.26
CA ILE A 28 18.15 36.68 -28.60
C ILE A 28 17.00 35.66 -28.48
N MET A 29 16.76 34.82 -29.50
CA MET A 29 15.77 33.75 -29.40
C MET A 29 16.15 32.68 -28.37
N LEU A 30 17.41 32.21 -28.36
CA LEU A 30 17.89 31.23 -27.39
C LEU A 30 17.82 31.77 -25.95
N PHE A 31 18.16 33.04 -25.72
CA PHE A 31 18.07 33.67 -24.41
C PHE A 31 16.61 33.89 -23.96
N SER A 32 15.71 34.19 -24.90
CA SER A 32 14.27 34.32 -24.64
C SER A 32 13.60 32.98 -24.30
N ILE A 33 14.00 31.89 -24.99
CA ILE A 33 13.54 30.52 -24.71
C ILE A 33 14.08 30.05 -23.35
N PHE A 34 15.32 30.39 -23.01
CA PHE A 34 15.91 30.05 -21.70
C PHE A 34 15.25 30.82 -20.55
N LEU A 35 14.87 32.09 -20.76
CA LEU A 35 14.09 32.88 -19.79
C LEU A 35 12.66 32.31 -19.62
N LEU A 36 12.00 31.90 -20.70
CA LEU A 36 10.66 31.30 -20.65
C LEU A 36 10.67 29.92 -19.94
N LEU A 37 11.72 29.12 -20.14
CA LEU A 37 11.92 27.85 -19.43
C LEU A 37 12.22 28.06 -17.93
N HIS A 38 12.94 29.13 -17.57
CA HIS A 38 13.17 29.48 -16.17
C HIS A 38 11.91 30.05 -15.49
N PHE A 39 11.08 30.82 -16.21
CA PHE A 39 9.79 31.29 -15.70
C PHE A 39 8.78 30.14 -15.53
N HIS A 40 8.80 29.12 -16.40
CA HIS A 40 7.96 27.92 -16.24
C HIS A 40 8.33 27.04 -15.03
N LEU A 41 9.59 27.07 -14.58
CA LEU A 41 10.03 26.34 -13.39
C LEU A 41 9.73 27.08 -12.06
N CYS A 42 9.35 28.36 -12.12
CA CYS A 42 9.03 29.17 -10.94
C CYS A 42 7.52 29.37 -10.67
N PHE A 43 6.62 29.00 -11.60
CA PHE A 43 5.16 29.10 -11.44
C PHE A 43 4.46 27.74 -11.60
N SER A 44 4.91 26.72 -10.86
CA SER A 44 4.14 25.49 -10.64
C SER A 44 3.73 25.39 -9.18
N ASN A 45 2.85 26.31 -8.77
CA ASN A 45 2.02 26.19 -7.58
C ASN A 45 0.73 26.97 -7.88
N GLN A 46 -0.39 26.24 -7.88
CA GLN A 46 -1.80 26.65 -8.06
C GLN A 46 -2.48 26.42 -9.43
N GLU A 47 -3.43 25.49 -9.38
CA GLU A 47 -4.72 25.35 -10.06
C GLU A 47 -4.83 25.32 -11.60
N SER A 48 -5.15 24.10 -12.07
CA SER A 48 -6.12 23.77 -13.13
C SER A 48 -5.71 23.92 -14.61
N VAL A 49 -6.18 22.92 -15.38
CA VAL A 49 -6.44 22.90 -16.83
C VAL A 49 -5.27 22.60 -17.78
N SER A 50 -5.40 21.40 -18.39
CA SER A 50 -4.95 20.94 -19.71
C SER A 50 -3.56 21.36 -20.23
N ASN A 51 -2.71 20.35 -20.48
CA ASN A 51 -1.55 20.51 -21.36
C ASN A 51 -2.00 21.00 -22.74
N PHE A 52 -1.58 22.22 -23.09
CA PHE A 52 -1.79 22.83 -24.38
C PHE A 52 -0.56 22.55 -25.25
N GLU A 53 -0.63 21.53 -26.10
CA GLU A 53 0.31 21.35 -27.22
C GLU A 53 -0.40 21.80 -28.51
N THR A 54 0.02 22.95 -29.02
CA THR A 54 -0.34 23.44 -30.34
C THR A 54 0.32 22.57 -31.40
N GLU A 55 -0.38 21.54 -31.86
CA GLU A 55 -0.46 21.06 -33.25
C GLU A 55 -1.10 19.67 -33.28
N ASN A 56 -2.43 19.66 -33.22
CA ASN A 56 -3.39 18.69 -33.78
C ASN A 56 -4.64 18.71 -32.90
N PHE A 57 -5.76 19.18 -33.45
CA PHE A 57 -7.08 18.98 -32.86
C PHE A 57 -7.36 17.47 -32.75
N THR A 58 -6.93 16.86 -31.66
CA THR A 58 -7.45 15.56 -31.22
C THR A 58 -8.54 15.85 -30.22
N LEU A 59 -9.73 15.28 -30.49
CA LEU A 59 -10.91 15.29 -29.63
C LEU A 59 -10.50 15.26 -28.15
N VAL A 60 -11.15 16.10 -27.32
CA VAL A 60 -11.18 15.96 -25.86
C VAL A 60 -11.26 14.47 -25.55
N LYS A 61 -10.19 13.90 -24.99
CA LYS A 61 -10.13 12.47 -24.64
C LYS A 61 -11.25 12.27 -23.62
N SER A 62 -12.35 11.65 -24.04
CA SER A 62 -13.50 11.44 -23.17
C SER A 62 -13.05 10.58 -21.99
N SER A 63 -13.26 11.08 -20.77
CA SER A 63 -12.93 10.34 -19.54
C SER A 63 -13.56 8.96 -19.57
N ARG A 64 -12.82 7.95 -19.10
CA ARG A 64 -13.32 6.60 -18.89
C ARG A 64 -13.72 6.42 -17.43
N TYR A 65 -14.71 5.59 -17.16
CA TYR A 65 -15.24 5.39 -15.83
C TYR A 65 -15.01 3.96 -15.38
N LEU A 66 -14.54 3.81 -14.15
CA LEU A 66 -14.43 2.51 -13.50
C LEU A 66 -15.43 2.44 -12.36
N HIS A 67 -16.26 1.41 -12.38
CA HIS A 67 -17.17 1.04 -11.30
C HIS A 67 -16.69 -0.27 -10.67
N TYR A 68 -17.07 -0.54 -9.43
CA TYR A 68 -16.79 -1.82 -8.81
C TYR A 68 -17.81 -2.17 -7.73
N ASP A 69 -18.04 -3.46 -7.52
CA ASP A 69 -18.77 -3.96 -6.35
C ASP A 69 -18.01 -5.11 -5.69
N VAL A 70 -18.47 -5.47 -4.50
CA VAL A 70 -17.86 -6.45 -3.60
C VAL A 70 -18.94 -7.45 -3.20
N ASN A 71 -18.52 -8.69 -2.95
CA ASN A 71 -19.39 -9.73 -2.39
C ASN A 71 -20.36 -9.16 -1.31
N PRO A 72 -21.69 -9.35 -1.45
CA PRO A 72 -22.69 -8.81 -0.52
C PRO A 72 -22.48 -9.20 0.95
N ALA A 73 -21.81 -10.32 1.22
CA ALA A 73 -21.49 -10.76 2.58
C ALA A 73 -20.44 -9.86 3.28
N GLU A 74 -19.68 -9.08 2.52
CA GLU A 74 -18.56 -8.33 3.04
C GLU A 74 -18.97 -7.06 3.77
N GLY A 75 -18.38 -6.88 4.95
CA GLY A 75 -18.63 -5.73 5.81
C GLY A 75 -18.02 -4.43 5.30
N GLN A 76 -18.48 -3.32 5.87
CA GLN A 76 -18.05 -1.96 5.51
C GLN A 76 -16.51 -1.80 5.52
N ASN A 77 -15.82 -2.35 6.53
CA ASN A 77 -14.38 -2.19 6.67
C ASN A 77 -13.57 -3.00 5.65
N LEU A 78 -14.03 -4.18 5.23
CA LEU A 78 -13.38 -4.88 4.11
C LEU A 78 -13.64 -4.14 2.79
N ARG A 79 -14.84 -3.60 2.57
CA ARG A 79 -15.15 -2.77 1.39
C ARG A 79 -14.24 -1.54 1.28
N ARG A 80 -13.83 -0.95 2.41
CA ARG A 80 -12.80 0.11 2.46
C ARG A 80 -11.42 -0.38 2.04
N ASP A 81 -11.03 -1.60 2.39
CA ASP A 81 -9.79 -2.20 1.89
C ASP A 81 -9.86 -2.44 0.37
N VAL A 82 -10.99 -2.95 -0.13
CA VAL A 82 -11.20 -3.13 -1.58
C VAL A 82 -11.19 -1.80 -2.33
N TYR A 83 -11.72 -0.71 -1.74
CA TYR A 83 -11.57 0.63 -2.29
C TYR A 83 -10.09 0.98 -2.53
N ILE A 84 -9.20 0.68 -1.58
CA ILE A 84 -7.77 0.97 -1.73
C ILE A 84 -7.17 0.19 -2.90
N ARG A 85 -7.57 -1.07 -3.07
CA ARG A 85 -7.16 -1.91 -4.21
C ARG A 85 -7.58 -1.27 -5.53
N VAL A 86 -8.87 -0.96 -5.67
CA VAL A 86 -9.44 -0.41 -6.91
C VAL A 86 -8.91 1.00 -7.19
N ALA A 87 -8.75 1.83 -6.16
CA ALA A 87 -8.18 3.17 -6.29
C ALA A 87 -6.70 3.11 -6.73
N SER A 88 -5.92 2.17 -6.20
CA SER A 88 -4.55 1.92 -6.65
C SER A 88 -4.52 1.45 -8.12
N MET A 89 -5.50 0.65 -8.54
CA MET A 89 -5.66 0.27 -9.95
C MET A 89 -5.92 1.49 -10.85
N VAL A 90 -6.81 2.39 -10.44
CA VAL A 90 -7.11 3.63 -11.18
C VAL A 90 -5.87 4.52 -11.24
N HIS A 91 -5.14 4.65 -10.12
CA HIS A 91 -3.86 5.35 -10.10
C HIS A 91 -2.89 4.77 -11.15
N TYR A 92 -2.71 3.45 -11.18
CA TYR A 92 -1.88 2.76 -12.16
C TYR A 92 -2.35 3.00 -13.61
N LEU A 93 -3.65 2.89 -13.89
CA LEU A 93 -4.22 3.17 -15.22
C LEU A 93 -3.90 4.59 -15.69
N ARG A 94 -4.00 5.58 -14.79
CA ARG A 94 -3.69 6.98 -15.07
C ARG A 94 -2.20 7.21 -15.30
N GLU A 95 -1.33 6.58 -14.53
CA GLU A 95 0.13 6.61 -14.77
C GLU A 95 0.50 6.03 -16.14
N LYS A 96 -0.30 5.09 -16.67
CA LYS A 96 -0.16 4.56 -18.03
C LYS A 96 -0.79 5.43 -19.13
N GLY A 97 -1.31 6.62 -18.78
CA GLY A 97 -1.88 7.57 -19.74
C GLY A 97 -3.35 7.30 -20.09
N HIS A 98 -4.05 6.45 -19.33
CA HIS A 98 -5.48 6.20 -19.49
C HIS A 98 -6.27 7.03 -18.46
N ASP A 99 -7.05 8.00 -18.94
CA ASP A 99 -7.78 8.95 -18.11
C ASP A 99 -9.05 8.32 -17.51
N PHE A 100 -8.87 7.54 -16.43
CA PHE A 100 -9.94 6.90 -15.69
C PHE A 100 -10.37 7.73 -14.47
N VAL A 101 -11.68 7.79 -14.25
CA VAL A 101 -12.35 8.32 -13.07
C VAL A 101 -13.00 7.16 -12.31
N LEU A 102 -12.79 7.08 -11.00
CA LEU A 102 -13.42 6.07 -10.16
C LEU A 102 -14.83 6.51 -9.77
N VAL A 103 -15.83 5.71 -10.11
CA VAL A 103 -17.20 5.91 -9.67
C VAL A 103 -17.41 5.15 -8.36
N LEU A 104 -17.74 5.88 -7.30
CA LEU A 104 -17.85 5.34 -5.95
C LEU A 104 -19.14 4.53 -5.81
N PRO A 105 -19.08 3.25 -5.40
CA PRO A 105 -20.27 2.43 -5.22
C PRO A 105 -21.03 2.89 -3.97
N PRO A 106 -22.33 3.20 -4.06
CA PRO A 106 -23.11 3.62 -2.90
C PRO A 106 -23.09 2.56 -1.80
N TRP A 107 -23.04 3.00 -0.54
CA TRP A 107 -23.08 2.08 0.57
C TRP A 107 -24.48 1.46 0.70
N GLY A 108 -24.48 0.15 0.97
CA GLY A 108 -25.65 -0.62 1.33
C GLY A 108 -25.61 -1.05 2.79
N SER A 109 -26.69 -1.66 3.26
CA SER A 109 -26.77 -2.24 4.59
C SER A 109 -25.69 -3.31 4.73
N SER A 110 -24.76 -3.11 5.67
CA SER A 110 -23.87 -4.17 6.10
C SER A 110 -24.66 -5.17 6.96
N ILE A 111 -24.53 -6.46 6.68
CA ILE A 111 -25.16 -7.53 7.47
C ILE A 111 -24.73 -7.48 8.95
N HIS A 112 -23.56 -6.89 9.23
CA HIS A 112 -22.89 -6.95 10.53
C HIS A 112 -23.27 -5.83 11.52
N HIS A 113 -23.87 -4.71 11.08
CA HIS A 113 -24.10 -3.52 11.92
C HIS A 113 -25.53 -2.97 11.82
N ARG A 114 -26.49 -3.77 11.36
CA ARG A 114 -27.85 -3.29 11.11
C ARG A 114 -28.57 -2.96 12.42
N SER A 115 -28.89 -1.69 12.66
CA SER A 115 -29.79 -1.32 13.73
C SER A 115 -31.22 -1.76 13.40
N HIS A 116 -31.92 -2.31 14.40
CA HIS A 116 -33.34 -2.63 14.25
C HIS A 116 -34.20 -1.37 14.02
N GLN A 117 -33.70 -0.20 14.43
CA GLN A 117 -34.40 1.09 14.39
C GLN A 117 -34.47 1.69 12.98
N LEU A 118 -33.42 1.57 12.16
CA LEU A 118 -33.37 2.22 10.84
C LEU A 118 -33.86 1.34 9.68
N GLY A 119 -34.11 0.05 9.92
CA GLY A 119 -34.59 -0.86 8.87
C GLY A 119 -33.51 -1.20 7.83
N TYR A 120 -33.88 -1.26 6.55
CA TYR A 120 -32.94 -1.54 5.45
C TYR A 120 -32.34 -0.23 4.91
N GLN A 121 -31.01 -0.14 4.91
CA GLN A 121 -30.28 1.04 4.44
C GLN A 121 -29.63 0.75 3.10
N HIS A 122 -29.72 1.67 2.14
CA HIS A 122 -29.16 1.49 0.80
C HIS A 122 -28.96 2.83 0.11
N ARG A 123 -28.17 2.83 -0.98
CA ARG A 123 -27.89 4.01 -1.81
C ARG A 123 -27.29 5.18 -1.01
N ILE A 124 -26.49 4.89 0.00
CA ILE A 124 -25.89 5.91 0.84
C ILE A 124 -24.64 6.48 0.13
N PRO A 125 -24.53 7.79 -0.05
CA PRO A 125 -23.38 8.39 -0.74
C PRO A 125 -22.12 8.40 0.15
N TRP A 126 -20.95 8.38 -0.47
CA TRP A 126 -19.67 8.41 0.25
C TRP A 126 -19.46 9.70 1.03
N LYS A 127 -19.90 10.85 0.50
CA LYS A 127 -19.79 12.16 1.16
C LYS A 127 -20.41 12.22 2.55
N LEU A 128 -21.32 11.29 2.88
CA LEU A 128 -21.91 11.22 4.21
C LEU A 128 -20.87 10.82 5.26
N TRP A 129 -19.96 9.90 4.91
CA TRP A 129 -18.99 9.30 5.83
C TRP A 129 -17.54 9.71 5.55
N PHE A 130 -17.21 10.06 4.31
CA PHE A 130 -15.87 10.41 3.87
C PHE A 130 -15.84 11.79 3.20
N ASP A 131 -14.67 12.41 3.23
CA ASP A 131 -14.39 13.67 2.57
C ASP A 131 -13.98 13.44 1.11
N LEU A 132 -14.85 13.81 0.16
CA LEU A 132 -14.61 13.57 -1.26
C LEU A 132 -13.46 14.40 -1.82
N GLU A 133 -13.19 15.58 -1.27
CA GLU A 133 -12.04 16.39 -1.68
C GLU A 133 -10.73 15.68 -1.34
N SER A 134 -10.63 15.11 -0.15
CA SER A 134 -9.50 14.28 0.27
C SER A 134 -9.29 13.08 -0.65
N LEU A 135 -10.35 12.35 -1.01
CA LEU A 135 -10.25 11.24 -1.96
C LEU A 135 -9.77 11.73 -3.35
N ASN A 136 -10.32 12.86 -3.83
CA ASN A 136 -9.96 13.45 -5.13
C ASN A 136 -8.50 13.88 -5.25
N ARG A 137 -7.83 14.19 -4.13
CA ARG A 137 -6.39 14.49 -4.10
C ARG A 137 -5.53 13.27 -4.42
N PHE A 138 -6.04 12.04 -4.27
CA PHE A 138 -5.32 10.82 -4.65
C PHE A 138 -5.61 10.41 -6.10
N ILE A 139 -6.89 10.27 -6.45
CA ILE A 139 -7.36 9.96 -7.81
C ILE A 139 -8.71 10.66 -8.04
N PRO A 140 -9.11 10.97 -9.29
CA PRO A 140 -10.44 11.50 -9.56
C PRO A 140 -11.52 10.51 -9.14
N VAL A 141 -12.40 10.93 -8.24
CA VAL A 141 -13.55 10.16 -7.77
C VAL A 141 -14.84 10.95 -7.95
N ILE A 142 -15.91 10.25 -8.31
CA ILE A 142 -17.26 10.82 -8.39
C ILE A 142 -18.27 9.88 -7.75
N GLU A 143 -19.34 10.43 -7.17
CA GLU A 143 -20.46 9.62 -6.68
C GLU A 143 -21.22 9.00 -7.86
N LEU A 144 -21.85 7.84 -7.65
CA LEU A 144 -22.62 7.16 -8.71
C LEU A 144 -23.76 8.01 -9.27
N GLU A 145 -24.46 8.76 -8.42
CA GLU A 145 -25.53 9.66 -8.89
C GLU A 145 -24.98 10.83 -9.72
N ASP A 146 -23.80 11.32 -9.38
CA ASP A 146 -23.15 12.41 -10.11
C ASP A 146 -22.71 11.92 -11.49
N TYR A 147 -22.17 10.69 -11.57
CA TYR A 147 -21.91 10.00 -12.83
C TYR A 147 -23.16 9.91 -13.72
N PHE A 148 -24.33 9.54 -13.17
CA PHE A 148 -25.57 9.47 -13.95
C PHE A 148 -25.97 10.84 -14.52
N ARG A 149 -25.77 11.92 -13.74
CA ARG A 149 -26.05 13.30 -14.19
C ARG A 149 -25.07 13.76 -15.28
N GLU A 150 -23.77 13.54 -15.08
CA GLU A 150 -22.73 14.00 -16.01
C GLU A 150 -22.77 13.28 -17.36
N THR A 151 -23.02 11.97 -17.34
CA THR A 151 -23.03 11.18 -18.56
C THR A 151 -24.38 11.21 -19.28
N GLY A 152 -25.44 11.69 -18.61
CA GLY A 152 -26.82 11.61 -19.10
C GLY A 152 -27.31 10.17 -19.27
N ARG A 153 -26.67 9.22 -18.56
CA ARG A 153 -26.90 7.77 -18.68
C ARG A 153 -27.52 7.24 -17.40
N THR A 154 -28.53 6.37 -17.53
CA THR A 154 -29.04 5.57 -16.40
C THR A 154 -28.35 4.20 -16.32
N SER A 155 -27.31 3.94 -17.12
CA SER A 155 -26.66 2.64 -17.25
C SER A 155 -25.15 2.75 -17.40
N ILE A 156 -24.44 1.63 -17.20
CA ILE A 156 -22.98 1.49 -17.40
C ILE A 156 -22.60 1.54 -18.90
N ASP A 157 -23.54 1.86 -19.80
CA ASP A 157 -23.36 2.51 -21.12
C ASP A 157 -24.75 2.48 -21.82
N VAL A 158 -25.15 3.58 -22.48
CA VAL A 158 -26.55 3.81 -22.95
C VAL A 158 -26.98 2.90 -24.10
N VAL A 159 -28.28 2.58 -24.08
CA VAL A 159 -29.18 1.82 -24.99
C VAL A 159 -29.45 0.40 -24.50
N GLU A 160 -30.72 0.12 -24.18
CA GLU A 160 -31.32 -1.17 -23.76
C GLU A 160 -30.32 -2.26 -23.35
N GLY A 161 -29.93 -2.27 -22.07
CA GLY A 161 -29.05 -3.32 -21.56
C GLY A 161 -29.72 -4.67 -21.52
N LYS A 162 -28.94 -5.69 -21.86
CA LYS A 162 -29.36 -7.09 -21.83
C LYS A 162 -29.31 -7.70 -20.42
N PHE A 163 -28.50 -7.14 -19.54
CA PHE A 163 -28.19 -7.75 -18.24
C PHE A 163 -28.61 -6.83 -17.08
N LYS A 164 -29.58 -7.31 -16.29
CA LYS A 164 -29.97 -6.73 -15.00
C LYS A 164 -29.27 -7.46 -13.86
N TYR A 165 -28.84 -6.69 -12.87
CA TYR A 165 -28.27 -7.17 -11.61
C TYR A 165 -28.77 -6.26 -10.47
N SER A 166 -28.34 -6.50 -9.23
CA SER A 166 -28.73 -5.64 -8.10
C SER A 166 -28.25 -4.19 -8.27
N PHE A 167 -27.06 -3.97 -8.86
CA PHE A 167 -26.45 -2.65 -9.14
C PHE A 167 -26.68 -1.63 -8.02
N TRP A 168 -26.23 -1.96 -6.81
CA TRP A 168 -26.39 -1.13 -5.60
C TRP A 168 -27.83 -0.72 -5.27
N GLY A 169 -28.80 -1.49 -5.77
CA GLY A 169 -30.23 -1.26 -5.60
C GLY A 169 -30.86 -0.35 -6.63
N TYR A 170 -30.21 0.00 -7.75
CA TYR A 170 -30.76 0.85 -8.81
C TYR A 170 -31.40 0.02 -9.95
N PRO A 171 -32.73 -0.18 -9.97
CA PRO A 171 -33.40 -1.05 -10.94
C PRO A 171 -33.33 -0.55 -12.40
N GLU A 172 -33.05 0.73 -12.59
CA GLU A 172 -32.86 1.39 -13.88
C GLU A 172 -31.47 1.12 -14.50
N VAL A 173 -30.52 0.63 -13.70
CA VAL A 173 -29.14 0.36 -14.15
C VAL A 173 -29.05 -1.01 -14.82
N TYR A 174 -28.33 -1.04 -15.93
CA TYR A 174 -28.06 -2.26 -16.70
C TYR A 174 -26.63 -2.26 -17.24
N ALA A 175 -26.12 -3.47 -17.50
CA ALA A 175 -24.88 -3.67 -18.24
C ALA A 175 -25.19 -4.07 -19.70
N LYS A 176 -24.41 -3.52 -20.62
CA LYS A 176 -24.50 -3.85 -22.06
C LYS A 176 -23.92 -5.22 -22.36
N ASN A 177 -22.80 -5.55 -21.73
CA ASN A 177 -22.12 -6.83 -21.87
C ASN A 177 -21.59 -7.29 -20.51
N VAL A 178 -21.52 -8.61 -20.32
CA VAL A 178 -20.99 -9.24 -19.10
C VAL A 178 -20.11 -10.41 -19.52
N SER A 179 -18.93 -10.49 -18.91
CA SER A 179 -18.00 -11.61 -19.08
C SER A 179 -17.38 -11.94 -17.73
N CYS A 180 -17.16 -13.23 -17.46
CA CYS A 180 -16.45 -13.68 -16.28
C CYS A 180 -14.95 -13.81 -16.57
N LEU A 181 -14.12 -13.34 -15.64
CA LEU A 181 -12.67 -13.50 -15.67
C LEU A 181 -12.23 -14.39 -14.51
N SER A 182 -11.59 -15.52 -14.82
CA SER A 182 -10.88 -16.31 -13.81
C SER A 182 -9.55 -15.63 -13.49
N LEU A 183 -9.39 -15.14 -12.27
CA LEU A 183 -8.23 -14.36 -11.86
C LEU A 183 -7.56 -14.97 -10.62
N GLN A 184 -6.23 -15.04 -10.67
CA GLN A 184 -5.35 -15.11 -9.52
C GLN A 184 -4.24 -14.09 -9.77
N GLY A 185 -4.31 -12.94 -9.11
CA GLY A 185 -3.39 -11.84 -9.41
C GLY A 185 -3.71 -10.57 -8.66
N TYR A 186 -2.98 -9.53 -9.04
CA TYR A 186 -3.03 -8.22 -8.43
C TYR A 186 -3.89 -7.25 -9.24
N VAL A 187 -4.15 -6.08 -8.67
CA VAL A 187 -4.88 -5.01 -9.36
C VAL A 187 -4.19 -4.56 -10.66
N SER A 188 -2.86 -4.54 -10.72
CA SER A 188 -2.13 -4.21 -11.95
C SER A 188 -2.35 -5.22 -13.09
N ASP A 189 -2.56 -6.50 -12.78
CA ASP A 189 -2.86 -7.53 -13.79
C ASP A 189 -4.19 -7.23 -14.49
N VAL A 190 -5.22 -6.88 -13.69
CA VAL A 190 -6.54 -6.50 -14.20
C VAL A 190 -6.48 -5.18 -14.96
N ALA A 191 -5.72 -4.20 -14.48
CA ALA A 191 -5.49 -2.95 -15.21
C ALA A 191 -4.88 -3.19 -16.59
N ASN A 192 -3.86 -4.04 -16.69
CA ASN A 192 -3.22 -4.37 -17.96
C ASN A 192 -4.19 -5.11 -18.90
N LEU A 193 -5.07 -5.96 -18.37
CA LEU A 193 -6.14 -6.59 -19.16
C LEU A 193 -7.12 -5.54 -19.71
N ILE A 194 -7.54 -4.56 -18.91
CA ILE A 194 -8.37 -3.45 -19.38
C ILE A 194 -7.66 -2.66 -20.49
N ILE A 195 -6.37 -2.36 -20.34
CA ILE A 195 -5.60 -1.62 -21.35
C ILE A 195 -5.52 -2.38 -22.67
N ASN A 196 -5.24 -3.68 -22.61
CA ASN A 196 -4.96 -4.50 -23.80
C ASN A 196 -6.23 -4.93 -24.53
N ASP A 197 -7.31 -5.22 -23.79
CA ASP A 197 -8.47 -5.93 -24.34
C ASP A 197 -9.69 -5.01 -24.52
N THR A 198 -9.61 -3.73 -24.15
CA THR A 198 -10.72 -2.78 -24.33
C THR A 198 -10.36 -1.64 -25.28
N ASP A 199 -11.25 -1.38 -26.23
CA ASP A 199 -11.15 -0.23 -27.13
C ASP A 199 -11.68 1.03 -26.42
N PRO A 200 -10.82 2.00 -26.06
CA PRO A 200 -11.23 3.18 -25.30
C PRO A 200 -12.20 4.08 -26.09
N THR A 201 -12.31 3.93 -27.41
CA THR A 201 -13.27 4.70 -28.23
C THR A 201 -14.69 4.11 -28.17
N LYS A 202 -14.83 2.85 -27.74
CA LYS A 202 -16.11 2.12 -27.69
C LYS A 202 -16.60 1.82 -26.29
N ILE A 203 -15.67 1.62 -25.34
CA ILE A 203 -15.97 1.23 -23.96
C ILE A 203 -15.54 2.36 -23.04
N GLN A 204 -16.53 3.17 -22.66
CA GLN A 204 -16.31 4.33 -21.79
C GLN A 204 -16.40 3.92 -20.32
N SER A 205 -17.33 3.03 -19.96
CA SER A 205 -17.55 2.62 -18.57
C SER A 205 -17.35 1.11 -18.39
N ILE A 206 -16.60 0.74 -17.36
CA ILE A 206 -16.27 -0.66 -17.02
C ILE A 206 -16.64 -0.90 -15.56
N MET A 207 -17.31 -2.01 -15.28
CA MET A 207 -17.59 -2.43 -13.91
C MET A 207 -16.84 -3.73 -13.58
N ILE A 208 -16.13 -3.74 -12.46
CA ILE A 208 -15.52 -4.94 -11.87
C ILE A 208 -16.39 -5.38 -10.69
N ASP A 209 -17.21 -6.39 -10.89
CA ASP A 209 -17.87 -7.08 -9.77
C ASP A 209 -16.88 -8.01 -9.06
N ARG A 210 -17.17 -8.38 -7.82
CA ARG A 210 -16.36 -9.28 -6.98
C ARG A 210 -14.91 -8.79 -6.83
N ALA A 211 -14.76 -7.48 -6.66
CA ALA A 211 -13.45 -6.84 -6.62
C ALA A 211 -12.58 -7.29 -5.42
N GLU A 212 -13.15 -7.96 -4.41
CA GLU A 212 -12.38 -8.56 -3.32
C GLU A 212 -11.40 -9.65 -3.75
N VAL A 213 -11.60 -10.24 -4.93
CA VAL A 213 -10.74 -11.28 -5.51
C VAL A 213 -9.36 -10.72 -5.88
N MET A 214 -9.28 -9.44 -6.27
CA MET A 214 -8.01 -8.80 -6.63
C MET A 214 -7.17 -8.57 -5.38
N LEU A 215 -5.86 -8.84 -5.45
CA LEU A 215 -4.91 -8.54 -4.37
C LEU A 215 -4.24 -7.16 -4.54
N HIS A 216 -3.76 -6.58 -3.44
CA HIS A 216 -2.91 -5.39 -3.48
C HIS A 216 -1.59 -5.67 -4.21
N ASP A 217 -1.12 -4.76 -5.06
CA ASP A 217 0.16 -4.89 -5.77
C ASP A 217 1.36 -5.00 -4.79
N GLY A 218 2.41 -5.69 -5.21
CA GLY A 218 3.74 -5.61 -4.59
C GLY A 218 4.11 -6.66 -3.55
N PHE A 219 3.26 -7.66 -3.29
CA PHE A 219 3.67 -8.79 -2.44
C PHE A 219 4.87 -9.53 -3.07
N GLY A 220 5.99 -9.64 -2.33
CA GLY A 220 7.13 -10.50 -2.70
C GLY A 220 8.29 -9.89 -3.54
N ASN A 221 8.24 -8.62 -3.97
CA ASN A 221 9.36 -8.00 -4.71
C ASN A 221 9.79 -6.65 -4.10
N ASN A 222 10.99 -6.57 -3.51
CA ASN A 222 11.43 -5.47 -2.62
C ASN A 222 11.26 -4.03 -3.14
N ILE A 223 11.43 -3.79 -4.44
CA ILE A 223 11.31 -2.43 -5.03
C ILE A 223 9.85 -2.10 -5.33
N HIS A 224 9.15 -3.01 -6.02
CA HIS A 224 7.73 -2.86 -6.31
C HIS A 224 6.91 -2.83 -5.02
N TRP A 225 7.34 -3.55 -4.00
CA TRP A 225 6.77 -3.52 -2.67
C TRP A 225 6.87 -2.15 -2.02
N LYS A 226 8.05 -1.49 -2.06
CA LYS A 226 8.21 -0.14 -1.50
C LYS A 226 7.31 0.88 -2.19
N ALA A 227 7.24 0.84 -3.51
CA ALA A 227 6.36 1.72 -4.29
C ALA A 227 4.88 1.42 -4.00
N SER A 228 4.47 0.15 -4.04
CA SER A 228 3.08 -0.26 -3.82
C SER A 228 2.62 0.05 -2.40
N CYS A 229 3.44 -0.22 -1.37
CA CYS A 229 3.14 0.19 0.00
C CYS A 229 2.95 1.71 0.13
N PHE A 230 3.74 2.51 -0.60
CA PHE A 230 3.61 3.96 -0.56
C PHE A 230 2.30 4.42 -1.20
N ILE A 231 1.91 3.86 -2.35
CA ILE A 231 0.62 4.13 -3.00
C ILE A 231 -0.55 3.72 -2.10
N ILE A 232 -0.50 2.53 -1.52
CA ILE A 232 -1.49 2.03 -0.55
C ILE A 232 -1.60 2.99 0.64
N ALA A 233 -0.47 3.46 1.18
CA ALA A 233 -0.44 4.42 2.29
C ALA A 233 -1.03 5.79 1.90
N LEU A 234 -0.72 6.31 0.71
CA LEU A 234 -1.32 7.55 0.20
C LEU A 234 -2.83 7.39 0.03
N CYS A 235 -3.29 6.31 -0.60
CA CYS A 235 -4.70 6.02 -0.76
C CYS A 235 -5.40 5.92 0.61
N ARG A 236 -4.80 5.22 1.58
CA ARG A 236 -5.38 5.09 2.92
C ARG A 236 -5.46 6.42 3.67
N ARG A 237 -4.48 7.32 3.48
CA ARG A 237 -4.49 8.69 4.02
C ARG A 237 -5.56 9.57 3.38
N SER A 238 -5.87 9.34 2.10
CA SER A 238 -6.91 10.07 1.38
C SER A 238 -8.31 9.80 1.90
N MET A 239 -8.54 8.65 2.52
CA MET A 239 -9.84 8.24 3.10
C MET A 239 -10.13 8.97 4.44
N ARG A 240 -10.15 10.30 4.42
CA ARG A 240 -10.53 11.13 5.56
C ARG A 240 -12.02 11.01 5.84
N TYR A 241 -12.39 10.88 7.11
CA TYR A 241 -13.80 10.92 7.51
C TYR A 241 -14.37 12.32 7.29
N SER A 242 -15.67 12.37 6.96
CA SER A 242 -16.37 13.63 6.72
C SER A 242 -16.29 14.54 7.95
N ALA A 243 -16.31 15.86 7.72
CA ALA A 243 -16.23 16.84 8.81
C ALA A 243 -17.35 16.64 9.85
N ALA A 244 -18.53 16.21 9.42
CA ALA A 244 -19.65 15.94 10.31
C ALA A 244 -19.42 14.74 11.24
N ILE A 245 -18.77 13.68 10.73
CA ILE A 245 -18.39 12.50 11.51
C ILE A 245 -17.31 12.85 12.53
N ARG A 246 -16.24 13.52 12.09
CA ARG A 246 -15.15 13.98 12.97
C ARG A 246 -15.69 14.88 14.07
N LYS A 247 -16.51 15.87 13.71
CA LYS A 247 -17.14 16.76 14.70
C LYS A 247 -17.94 16.00 15.75
N ALA A 248 -18.81 15.05 15.35
CA ALA A 248 -19.62 14.29 16.30
C ALA A 248 -18.76 13.45 17.27
N ALA A 249 -17.66 12.90 16.75
CA ALA A 249 -16.71 12.14 17.55
C ALA A 249 -15.88 13.04 18.49
N ASP A 250 -15.45 14.21 18.02
CA ASP A 250 -14.68 15.18 18.80
C ASP A 250 -15.52 15.87 19.88
N ASP A 251 -16.82 16.11 19.60
CA ASP A 251 -17.79 16.56 20.61
C ASP A 251 -17.84 15.55 21.76
N PHE A 252 -18.01 14.24 21.44
CA PHE A 252 -18.00 13.18 22.46
C PHE A 252 -16.66 13.07 23.19
N ARG A 253 -15.53 13.17 22.49
CA ARG A 253 -14.19 13.14 23.12
C ARG A 253 -14.03 14.26 24.16
N ARG A 254 -14.45 15.47 23.83
CA ARG A 254 -14.36 16.61 24.76
C ARG A 254 -15.30 16.46 25.95
N GLU A 255 -16.54 16.07 25.70
CA GLU A 255 -17.60 16.02 26.71
C GLU A 255 -17.46 14.82 27.67
N GLU A 256 -17.06 13.66 27.16
CA GLU A 256 -17.14 12.40 27.90
C GLU A 256 -15.77 11.79 28.25
N LEU A 257 -14.71 12.19 27.54
CA LEU A 257 -13.38 11.56 27.64
C LEU A 257 -12.24 12.54 28.02
N ASN A 258 -12.55 13.83 28.21
CA ASN A 258 -11.56 14.88 28.49
C ASN A 258 -10.39 14.85 27.48
N SER A 259 -10.75 14.79 26.19
CA SER A 259 -9.84 14.56 25.07
C SER A 259 -10.11 15.58 23.95
N ASP A 260 -9.05 16.19 23.44
CA ASP A 260 -9.08 17.11 22.30
C ASP A 260 -7.74 17.07 21.54
N ASP A 261 -7.73 17.49 20.27
CA ASP A 261 -6.54 17.29 19.44
C ASP A 261 -5.29 18.05 19.89
N VAL A 262 -5.47 19.19 20.57
CA VAL A 262 -4.36 20.03 21.04
C VAL A 262 -3.70 19.36 22.24
N THR A 263 -4.48 18.91 23.21
CA THR A 263 -3.94 18.21 24.40
C THR A 263 -3.41 16.82 24.06
N ASP A 264 -4.06 16.12 23.13
CA ASP A 264 -3.72 14.77 22.71
C ASP A 264 -2.57 14.72 21.69
N LYS A 265 -2.18 15.87 21.11
CA LYS A 265 -1.23 16.00 20.00
C LYS A 265 -1.64 15.16 18.78
N THR A 266 -2.91 15.21 18.41
CA THR A 266 -3.51 14.45 17.30
C THR A 266 -4.03 15.34 16.17
N GLU A 267 -3.62 16.60 16.13
CA GLU A 267 -4.01 17.54 15.07
C GLU A 267 -3.66 16.99 13.68
N ILE A 268 -4.63 17.09 12.76
CA ILE A 268 -4.47 16.71 11.36
C ILE A 268 -4.54 17.93 10.46
N LEU A 269 -3.69 17.98 9.45
CA LEU A 269 -3.79 18.97 8.38
C LEU A 269 -4.97 18.64 7.45
N ASP A 270 -5.67 19.68 7.01
CA ASP A 270 -6.74 19.57 6.02
C ASP A 270 -6.24 18.91 4.73
N ASP A 271 -5.11 19.40 4.21
CA ASP A 271 -4.42 18.71 3.12
C ASP A 271 -3.60 17.53 3.65
N TRP A 272 -4.21 16.34 3.55
CA TRP A 272 -3.58 15.10 3.99
C TRP A 272 -2.27 14.80 3.26
N THR A 273 -2.02 15.36 2.07
CA THR A 273 -0.78 15.11 1.29
C THR A 273 0.44 15.74 1.96
N LEU A 274 0.23 16.83 2.72
CA LEU A 274 1.29 17.56 3.42
C LEU A 274 1.65 16.93 4.77
N MET A 275 0.81 16.02 5.28
CA MET A 275 1.05 15.35 6.56
C MET A 275 2.37 14.58 6.55
N LYS A 276 3.22 14.87 7.53
CA LYS A 276 4.43 14.11 7.85
C LYS A 276 4.35 13.79 9.33
N VAL A 277 4.27 12.51 9.64
CA VAL A 277 4.06 12.04 11.01
C VAL A 277 5.31 11.35 11.53
N LYS A 278 5.50 11.21 12.82
CA LYS A 278 6.56 10.33 13.36
C LYS A 278 5.92 9.41 14.37
N PRO A 279 6.25 8.11 14.38
CA PRO A 279 5.74 7.21 15.40
C PRO A 279 6.04 7.76 16.80
N GLY A 280 5.01 7.88 17.63
CA GLY A 280 5.10 8.43 18.99
C GLY A 280 5.00 9.95 19.10
N GLN A 281 4.68 10.67 18.01
CA GLN A 281 4.37 12.11 18.10
C GLN A 281 3.04 12.37 18.81
N ALA A 282 2.06 11.48 18.62
CA ALA A 282 0.74 11.57 19.20
C ALA A 282 0.73 10.94 20.60
N VAL A 283 0.01 11.57 21.53
CA VAL A 283 -0.14 11.12 22.92
C VAL A 283 -1.48 10.43 23.12
N GLY A 284 -2.56 11.01 22.61
CA GLY A 284 -3.93 10.54 22.78
C GLY A 284 -4.57 10.93 24.10
N GLY A 285 -5.91 10.91 24.11
CA GLY A 285 -6.71 11.30 25.26
C GLY A 285 -6.56 10.34 26.44
N PRO A 286 -6.89 10.79 27.67
CA PRO A 286 -6.63 10.07 28.92
C PRO A 286 -7.61 8.90 29.15
N TYR A 287 -7.76 8.02 28.17
CA TYR A 287 -8.60 6.83 28.21
C TYR A 287 -7.98 5.67 27.43
N LEU A 288 -8.38 4.45 27.80
CA LEU A 288 -8.09 3.22 27.06
C LEU A 288 -9.24 2.99 26.07
N ALA A 289 -8.94 2.73 24.79
CA ALA A 289 -9.95 2.28 23.84
C ALA A 289 -9.87 0.77 23.63
N VAL A 290 -11.04 0.14 23.70
CA VAL A 290 -11.22 -1.29 23.44
C VAL A 290 -12.20 -1.45 22.30
N HIS A 291 -11.82 -2.21 21.28
CA HIS A 291 -12.75 -2.72 20.28
C HIS A 291 -12.99 -4.22 20.53
N LEU A 292 -14.18 -4.55 21.01
CA LEU A 292 -14.60 -5.90 21.37
C LEU A 292 -15.63 -6.42 20.36
N ARG A 293 -15.18 -7.21 19.37
CA ARG A 293 -16.03 -7.83 18.37
C ARG A 293 -16.60 -9.15 18.89
N ARG A 294 -17.92 -9.24 18.97
CA ARG A 294 -18.68 -10.38 19.51
C ARG A 294 -19.56 -10.99 18.42
N ARG A 295 -20.90 -10.94 18.53
CA ARG A 295 -21.88 -11.50 17.57
C ARG A 295 -21.39 -12.76 16.83
N ASP A 296 -21.21 -12.70 15.51
CA ASP A 296 -20.76 -13.81 14.66
C ASP A 296 -19.36 -14.32 15.00
N PHE A 297 -18.48 -13.53 15.63
CA PHE A 297 -17.18 -14.01 16.12
C PHE A 297 -17.34 -14.97 17.30
N VAL A 298 -18.42 -14.85 18.09
CA VAL A 298 -18.70 -15.79 19.19
C VAL A 298 -18.93 -17.21 18.67
N THR A 299 -19.52 -17.35 17.49
CA THR A 299 -19.78 -18.66 16.88
C THR A 299 -18.63 -19.10 15.97
N SER A 300 -18.15 -18.23 15.10
CA SER A 300 -17.16 -18.56 14.07
C SER A 300 -15.70 -18.53 14.55
N ARG A 301 -15.40 -17.79 15.64
CA ARG A 301 -14.04 -17.48 16.09
C ARG A 301 -13.87 -17.57 17.61
N SER A 302 -14.69 -18.35 18.30
CA SER A 302 -14.70 -18.49 19.76
C SER A 302 -13.34 -18.81 20.39
N LYS A 303 -12.45 -19.50 19.66
CA LYS A 303 -11.10 -19.85 20.12
C LYS A 303 -10.10 -18.71 20.05
N GLN A 304 -10.38 -17.66 19.27
CA GLN A 304 -9.46 -16.54 19.03
C GLN A 304 -9.83 -15.28 19.84
N ILE A 305 -11.01 -15.25 20.45
CA ILE A 305 -11.51 -14.11 21.23
C ILE A 305 -11.62 -14.47 22.72
N PRO A 306 -11.51 -13.51 23.64
CA PRO A 306 -11.76 -13.76 25.06
C PRO A 306 -13.25 -13.98 25.37
N THR A 307 -13.51 -14.54 26.55
CA THR A 307 -14.82 -14.38 27.20
C THR A 307 -15.02 -12.94 27.67
N VAL A 308 -16.25 -12.56 28.04
CA VAL A 308 -16.54 -11.22 28.58
C VAL A 308 -15.71 -10.97 29.86
N LYS A 309 -15.61 -11.99 30.72
CA LYS A 309 -14.78 -11.96 31.92
C LYS A 309 -13.29 -11.84 31.59
N GLY A 310 -12.78 -12.66 30.68
CA GLY A 310 -11.37 -12.61 30.25
C GLY A 310 -10.99 -11.26 29.61
N ALA A 311 -11.92 -10.64 28.88
CA ALA A 311 -11.75 -9.29 28.38
C ALA A 311 -11.67 -8.26 29.53
N ALA A 312 -12.59 -8.32 30.50
CA ALA A 312 -12.58 -7.43 31.67
C ALA A 312 -11.28 -7.51 32.47
N GLU A 313 -10.74 -8.72 32.67
CA GLU A 313 -9.47 -8.94 33.37
C GLU A 313 -8.28 -8.30 32.63
N GLN A 314 -8.22 -8.45 31.31
CA GLN A 314 -7.20 -7.82 30.47
C GLN A 314 -7.32 -6.29 30.48
N ILE A 315 -8.53 -5.76 30.35
CA ILE A 315 -8.82 -4.31 30.44
C ILE A 315 -8.37 -3.75 31.79
N SER A 316 -8.74 -4.42 32.89
CA SER A 316 -8.37 -4.00 34.25
C SER A 316 -6.85 -3.95 34.45
N LYS A 317 -6.13 -4.94 33.90
CA LYS A 317 -4.66 -4.98 33.95
C LYS A 317 -4.05 -3.80 33.18
N LEU A 318 -4.56 -3.51 31.98
CA LEU A 318 -4.08 -2.40 31.15
C LEU A 318 -4.34 -1.04 31.81
N LEU A 319 -5.54 -0.82 32.35
CA LEU A 319 -5.89 0.42 33.05
C LEU A 319 -4.95 0.71 34.23
N LYS A 320 -4.68 -0.30 35.07
CA LYS A 320 -3.73 -0.19 36.19
C LYS A 320 -2.31 0.14 35.70
N MET A 321 -1.84 -0.55 34.67
CA MET A 321 -0.50 -0.35 34.09
C MET A 321 -0.34 1.05 33.50
N LEU A 322 -1.36 1.54 32.79
CA LEU A 322 -1.36 2.83 32.09
C LEU A 322 -1.74 4.01 33.00
N LYS A 323 -2.18 3.73 34.23
CA LYS A 323 -2.72 4.69 35.19
C LYS A 323 -3.90 5.47 34.60
N LEU A 324 -4.86 4.72 34.05
CA LEU A 324 -6.08 5.24 33.43
C LEU A 324 -7.30 4.78 34.21
N GLU A 325 -8.28 5.65 34.35
CA GLU A 325 -9.55 5.36 35.02
C GLU A 325 -10.69 5.15 34.01
N VAL A 326 -10.58 5.74 32.82
CA VAL A 326 -11.63 5.69 31.79
C VAL A 326 -11.30 4.64 30.73
N VAL A 327 -12.30 3.82 30.39
CA VAL A 327 -12.25 2.91 29.24
C VAL A 327 -13.41 3.21 28.29
N TYR A 328 -13.07 3.48 27.03
CA TYR A 328 -14.03 3.58 25.94
C TYR A 328 -14.18 2.22 25.27
N VAL A 329 -15.41 1.73 25.14
CA VAL A 329 -15.71 0.41 24.55
C VAL A 329 -16.53 0.57 23.26
N SER A 330 -15.94 0.24 22.11
CA SER A 330 -16.66 0.02 20.86
C SER A 330 -16.95 -1.47 20.73
N THR A 331 -18.23 -1.84 20.59
CA THR A 331 -18.66 -3.23 20.53
C THR A 331 -20.02 -3.37 19.85
N ASP A 332 -20.17 -4.47 19.12
CA ASP A 332 -21.40 -4.97 18.51
C ASP A 332 -22.17 -5.95 19.43
N ALA A 333 -21.65 -6.18 20.63
CA ALA A 333 -22.26 -7.05 21.64
C ALA A 333 -23.68 -6.57 22.01
N PRO A 334 -24.61 -7.49 22.34
CA PRO A 334 -25.89 -7.10 22.93
C PRO A 334 -25.68 -6.41 24.29
N GLU A 335 -26.62 -5.54 24.69
CA GLU A 335 -26.49 -4.80 25.96
C GLU A 335 -26.32 -5.73 27.17
N THR A 336 -26.85 -6.96 27.14
CA THR A 336 -26.67 -7.95 28.20
C THR A 336 -25.21 -8.34 28.42
N GLU A 337 -24.42 -8.56 27.35
CA GLU A 337 -22.99 -8.84 27.46
C GLU A 337 -22.21 -7.59 27.88
N VAL A 338 -22.69 -6.40 27.48
CA VAL A 338 -22.08 -5.13 27.91
C VAL A 338 -22.32 -4.90 29.40
N ASP A 339 -23.49 -5.20 29.92
CA ASP A 339 -23.81 -5.08 31.34
C ASP A 339 -23.03 -6.10 32.18
N GLU A 340 -22.80 -7.30 31.64
CA GLU A 340 -21.87 -8.28 32.23
C GLU A 340 -20.44 -7.74 32.26
N LEU A 341 -19.94 -7.13 31.16
CA LEU A 341 -18.63 -6.50 31.12
C LEU A 341 -18.52 -5.37 32.17
N LYS A 342 -19.56 -4.54 32.31
CA LYS A 342 -19.63 -3.49 33.33
C LYS A 342 -19.58 -4.07 34.74
N ALA A 343 -20.28 -5.17 34.99
CA ALA A 343 -20.28 -5.81 36.30
C ALA A 343 -18.87 -6.28 36.71
N PHE A 344 -18.09 -6.84 35.76
CA PHE A 344 -16.71 -7.27 36.03
C PHE A 344 -15.71 -6.12 36.18
N LEU A 345 -15.95 -4.99 35.51
CA LEU A 345 -15.11 -3.79 35.57
C LEU A 345 -15.55 -2.80 36.65
N ASN A 346 -16.64 -3.09 37.36
CA ASN A 346 -17.18 -2.24 38.40
C ASN A 346 -16.09 -1.93 39.45
N GLU A 347 -16.08 -0.71 39.96
CA GLU A 347 -15.05 -0.16 40.86
C GLU A 347 -13.62 0.00 40.26
N THR A 348 -13.33 -0.59 39.11
CA THR A 348 -11.99 -0.51 38.46
C THR A 348 -11.93 0.57 37.38
N ALA A 349 -13.04 0.84 36.69
CA ALA A 349 -13.04 1.73 35.53
C ALA A 349 -14.38 2.46 35.35
N VAL A 350 -14.30 3.69 34.82
CA VAL A 350 -15.44 4.40 34.25
C VAL A 350 -15.59 3.97 32.79
N ILE A 351 -16.65 3.22 32.49
CA ILE A 351 -16.92 2.75 31.12
C ILE A 351 -17.71 3.79 30.35
N LYS A 352 -17.19 4.17 29.18
CA LYS A 352 -17.83 5.08 28.23
C LYS A 352 -18.12 4.35 26.92
N ARG A 353 -19.26 4.65 26.30
CA ARG A 353 -19.66 4.15 24.98
C ARG A 353 -20.36 5.27 24.23
N PHE A 354 -20.12 5.37 22.93
CA PHE A 354 -20.87 6.30 22.10
C PHE A 354 -22.26 5.70 21.85
N LYS A 355 -23.29 6.33 22.40
CA LYS A 355 -24.68 5.99 22.11
C LYS A 355 -25.29 7.12 21.28
N PRO A 356 -25.52 6.94 19.98
CA PRO A 356 -26.05 8.01 19.15
C PRO A 356 -27.46 8.39 19.61
N THR A 357 -27.79 9.68 19.60
CA THR A 357 -29.18 10.14 19.68
C THR A 357 -29.94 9.72 18.43
N ASP A 358 -31.28 9.68 18.48
CA ASP A 358 -32.10 9.35 17.30
C ASP A 358 -31.77 10.26 16.11
N ALA A 359 -31.52 11.55 16.34
CA ALA A 359 -31.11 12.49 15.31
C ALA A 359 -29.74 12.15 14.71
N GLN A 360 -28.76 11.77 15.54
CA GLN A 360 -27.44 11.32 15.06
C GLN A 360 -27.55 10.01 14.31
N LEU A 361 -28.36 9.06 14.78
CA LEU A 361 -28.56 7.77 14.14
C LEU A 361 -29.22 7.92 12.76
N GLN A 362 -30.28 8.73 12.65
CA GLN A 362 -30.91 9.06 11.36
C GLN A 362 -29.96 9.80 10.41
N LYS A 363 -29.09 10.67 10.95
CA LYS A 363 -28.14 11.45 10.16
C LYS A 363 -26.98 10.60 9.65
N PHE A 364 -26.36 9.83 10.52
CA PHE A 364 -25.10 9.13 10.22
C PHE A 364 -25.31 7.70 9.77
N LEU A 365 -26.48 7.11 10.04
CA LEU A 365 -26.78 5.71 9.75
C LEU A 365 -25.82 4.77 10.49
N ASP A 366 -25.98 3.46 10.30
CA ASP A 366 -25.21 2.48 11.08
C ASP A 366 -23.71 2.57 10.76
N GLY A 367 -23.38 2.71 9.48
CA GLY A 367 -22.00 2.81 9.02
C GLY A 367 -21.30 4.11 9.44
N GLY A 368 -22.04 5.20 9.59
CA GLY A 368 -21.48 6.46 10.10
C GLY A 368 -21.25 6.40 11.61
N VAL A 369 -22.16 5.80 12.37
CA VAL A 369 -21.96 5.54 13.81
C VAL A 369 -20.72 4.67 14.03
N ALA A 370 -20.57 3.59 13.27
CA ALA A 370 -19.37 2.75 13.29
C ALA A 370 -18.09 3.57 13.01
N THR A 371 -18.16 4.53 12.09
CA THR A 371 -17.02 5.40 11.76
C THR A 371 -16.70 6.39 12.88
N ILE A 372 -17.71 6.94 13.56
CA ILE A 372 -17.55 7.76 14.77
C ILE A 372 -16.82 6.96 15.86
N GLU A 373 -17.25 5.72 16.12
CA GLU A 373 -16.60 4.88 17.12
C GLU A 373 -15.13 4.59 16.78
N GLN A 374 -14.82 4.34 15.51
CA GLN A 374 -13.42 4.15 15.08
C GLN A 374 -12.58 5.39 15.33
N TRP A 375 -13.10 6.58 15.05
CA TRP A 375 -12.40 7.84 15.32
C TRP A 375 -12.13 8.01 16.82
N ILE A 376 -13.12 7.74 17.67
CA ILE A 376 -12.95 7.79 19.14
C ILE A 376 -11.90 6.77 19.59
N CYS A 377 -11.92 5.54 19.07
CA CYS A 377 -10.90 4.54 19.39
C CYS A 377 -9.49 4.95 18.93
N ALA A 378 -9.38 5.58 17.75
CA ALA A 378 -8.11 6.01 17.20
C ALA A 378 -7.42 7.08 18.06
N HIS A 379 -8.16 7.89 18.81
CA HIS A 379 -7.63 9.00 19.62
C HIS A 379 -7.25 8.63 21.06
N ALA A 380 -7.43 7.37 21.46
CA ALA A 380 -7.08 6.92 22.81
C ALA A 380 -5.58 6.91 23.06
N LYS A 381 -5.16 7.09 24.32
CA LYS A 381 -3.76 6.89 24.74
C LYS A 381 -3.25 5.49 24.43
N TYR A 382 -4.12 4.49 24.53
CA TYR A 382 -3.82 3.11 24.18
C TYR A 382 -5.03 2.46 23.52
N PHE A 383 -4.79 1.68 22.48
CA PHE A 383 -5.81 0.90 21.80
C PHE A 383 -5.52 -0.60 21.89
N ILE A 384 -6.57 -1.37 22.18
CA ILE A 384 -6.58 -2.83 22.07
C ILE A 384 -7.83 -3.29 21.33
N GLY A 385 -7.64 -4.06 20.25
CA GLY A 385 -8.71 -4.53 19.39
C GLY A 385 -9.07 -5.99 19.59
N THR A 386 -9.87 -6.51 18.66
CA THR A 386 -10.15 -7.94 18.50
C THR A 386 -9.34 -8.50 17.33
N ALA A 387 -8.75 -9.69 17.52
CA ALA A 387 -7.95 -10.38 16.52
C ALA A 387 -8.72 -10.60 15.21
N GLU A 388 -8.05 -10.44 14.06
CA GLU A 388 -8.60 -10.59 12.71
C GLU A 388 -9.83 -9.73 12.35
N SER A 389 -10.20 -8.76 13.20
CA SER A 389 -11.31 -7.87 12.87
C SER A 389 -10.85 -6.73 11.96
N THR A 390 -11.46 -6.63 10.78
CA THR A 390 -11.24 -5.52 9.84
C THR A 390 -11.62 -4.16 10.44
N PHE A 391 -12.54 -4.11 11.41
CA PHE A 391 -12.84 -2.90 12.17
C PHE A 391 -11.64 -2.46 13.02
N SER A 392 -10.97 -3.40 13.71
CA SER A 392 -9.73 -3.12 14.45
C SER A 392 -8.62 -2.64 13.51
N PHE A 393 -8.48 -3.25 12.32
CA PHE A 393 -7.44 -2.88 11.36
C PHE A 393 -7.59 -1.43 10.89
N ARG A 394 -8.82 -0.97 10.64
CA ARG A 394 -9.06 0.43 10.26
C ARG A 394 -8.68 1.42 11.37
N ILE A 395 -8.94 1.08 12.63
CA ILE A 395 -8.49 1.88 13.79
C ILE A 395 -6.97 1.92 13.87
N GLN A 396 -6.31 0.78 13.70
CA GLN A 396 -4.85 0.69 13.74
C GLN A 396 -4.22 1.61 12.68
N GLU A 397 -4.76 1.62 11.47
CA GLU A 397 -4.29 2.51 10.40
C GLU A 397 -4.57 3.98 10.68
N ASP A 398 -5.72 4.32 11.28
CA ASP A 398 -5.98 5.70 11.70
C ASP A 398 -4.96 6.15 12.75
N ARG A 399 -4.59 5.26 13.69
CA ARG A 399 -3.55 5.55 14.69
C ARG A 399 -2.16 5.74 14.06
N GLU A 400 -1.83 4.95 13.04
CA GLU A 400 -0.59 5.15 12.28
C GLU A 400 -0.59 6.49 11.53
N ILE A 401 -1.74 6.89 10.96
CA ILE A 401 -1.90 8.19 10.28
C ILE A 401 -1.76 9.36 11.26
N LEU A 402 -2.26 9.21 12.50
CA LEU A 402 -2.15 10.21 13.56
C LEU A 402 -0.73 10.25 14.15
N GLY A 403 0.06 9.19 13.98
CA GLY A 403 1.45 9.09 14.45
C GLY A 403 1.56 8.60 15.89
N PHE A 404 0.64 7.75 16.33
CA PHE A 404 0.80 7.03 17.60
C PHE A 404 2.00 6.08 17.56
N SER A 405 2.50 5.71 18.73
CA SER A 405 3.53 4.67 18.83
C SER A 405 2.94 3.31 18.52
N HIS A 406 3.68 2.49 17.75
CA HIS A 406 3.27 1.13 17.36
C HIS A 406 2.85 0.26 18.56
N ASN A 407 3.51 0.42 19.72
CA ASN A 407 3.22 -0.33 20.95
C ASN A 407 1.84 0.00 21.54
N THR A 408 1.28 1.17 21.23
CA THR A 408 -0.05 1.58 21.68
C THR A 408 -1.15 1.28 20.65
N THR A 409 -0.78 0.70 19.50
CA THR A 409 -1.64 0.55 18.32
C THR A 409 -1.90 -0.90 17.98
N PHE A 410 -0.85 -1.70 17.77
CA PHE A 410 -0.97 -3.08 17.28
C PHE A 410 -1.14 -4.07 18.44
N ASN A 411 -2.29 -4.00 19.10
CA ASN A 411 -2.65 -4.87 20.22
C ASN A 411 -4.01 -5.52 19.98
N CYS A 412 -4.16 -6.79 20.35
CA CYS A 412 -5.46 -7.44 20.41
C CYS A 412 -5.67 -8.19 21.73
N LEU A 413 -6.92 -8.26 22.16
CA LEU A 413 -7.35 -9.09 23.27
C LEU A 413 -7.07 -10.56 22.96
N CYS A 414 -6.48 -11.26 23.92
CA CYS A 414 -6.15 -12.67 23.78
C CYS A 414 -7.27 -13.56 24.33
N PRO A 415 -7.44 -14.78 23.80
CA PRO A 415 -8.36 -15.75 24.37
C PRO A 415 -7.88 -16.23 25.75
N ASP A 416 -8.83 -16.57 26.63
CA ASP A 416 -8.59 -16.85 28.05
C ASP A 416 -7.53 -17.96 28.30
N HIS A 417 -7.43 -18.93 27.40
CA HIS A 417 -6.50 -20.06 27.51
C HIS A 417 -5.08 -19.75 27.00
N ASN A 418 -4.86 -18.60 26.36
CA ASN A 418 -3.55 -18.18 25.87
C ASN A 418 -3.39 -16.66 25.93
N LEU A 419 -2.96 -16.14 27.09
CA LEU A 419 -2.72 -14.71 27.31
C LEU A 419 -1.51 -14.14 26.54
N ASN A 420 -0.68 -15.00 25.94
CA ASN A 420 0.44 -14.62 25.07
C ASN A 420 0.13 -15.00 23.61
N CYS A 421 -1.09 -14.71 23.18
CA CYS A 421 -1.53 -14.98 21.81
C CYS A 421 -0.79 -14.13 20.79
N GLU A 422 -0.81 -14.59 19.54
CA GLU A 422 -0.29 -13.84 18.40
C GLU A 422 -0.95 -12.47 18.32
N GLN A 423 -0.11 -11.43 18.20
CA GLN A 423 -0.56 -10.04 18.09
C GLN A 423 -0.69 -9.64 16.62
N PRO A 424 -1.47 -8.58 16.30
CA PRO A 424 -1.67 -8.15 14.93
C PRO A 424 -0.35 -7.83 14.23
N ALA A 425 -0.24 -8.22 12.96
CA ALA A 425 0.89 -7.86 12.13
C ALA A 425 1.07 -6.32 12.09
N LYS A 426 2.32 -5.87 12.25
CA LYS A 426 2.66 -4.46 12.35
C LYS A 426 2.90 -3.85 10.96
N TRP A 427 1.82 -3.36 10.36
CA TRP A 427 1.86 -2.71 9.05
C TRP A 427 2.15 -1.21 9.20
N TYR A 428 3.43 -0.86 9.24
CA TYR A 428 3.85 0.54 9.41
C TYR A 428 3.51 1.40 8.19
N MET A 429 2.91 2.56 8.43
CA MET A 429 2.64 3.53 7.36
C MET A 429 3.93 4.18 6.85
N LYS A 430 4.36 3.79 5.64
CA LYS A 430 5.53 4.38 4.99
C LYS A 430 5.25 5.83 4.57
N GLN A 431 6.10 6.75 5.01
CA GLN A 431 5.97 8.18 4.68
C GLN A 431 6.89 8.67 3.56
N LYS A 432 7.90 7.88 3.23
CA LYS A 432 8.78 8.13 2.09
C LYS A 432 8.95 6.84 1.32
N CYS A 433 8.89 6.93 0.00
CA CYS A 433 9.63 6.01 -0.84
C CYS A 433 11.09 6.49 -0.80
N ASP A 434 12.05 5.63 -0.44
CA ASP A 434 13.46 6.00 -0.53
C ASP A 434 13.80 6.26 -2.01
N ILE A 435 13.78 7.54 -2.40
CA ILE A 435 14.09 8.03 -3.76
C ILE A 435 15.51 7.63 -4.19
N ASN A 436 16.38 7.24 -3.25
CA ASN A 436 17.70 6.69 -3.57
C ASN A 436 17.65 5.38 -4.38
N VAL A 437 16.49 4.73 -4.52
CA VAL A 437 16.32 3.58 -5.43
C VAL A 437 16.07 4.02 -6.89
N LEU A 438 15.48 5.19 -7.13
CA LEU A 438 15.35 5.77 -8.48
C LEU A 438 16.69 6.30 -9.01
N ALA A 439 17.58 6.75 -8.13
CA ALA A 439 18.94 7.16 -8.50
C ALA A 439 19.83 5.99 -8.97
N VAL A 440 19.50 4.75 -8.60
CA VAL A 440 20.21 3.55 -9.09
C VAL A 440 19.74 3.18 -10.48
N VAL A 441 18.46 3.38 -10.81
CA VAL A 441 17.91 3.09 -12.16
C VAL A 441 18.39 4.11 -13.21
N LEU A 442 18.71 5.35 -12.80
CA LEU A 442 19.32 6.35 -13.67
C LEU A 442 20.85 6.20 -13.84
N ARG A 443 21.52 5.29 -13.12
CA ARG A 443 22.95 4.99 -13.31
C ARG A 443 23.21 3.79 -14.23
N SER A 444 22.18 3.12 -14.73
CA SER A 444 22.31 1.90 -15.54
C SER A 444 22.62 2.11 -17.02
N ASN A 445 22.65 3.36 -17.51
CA ASN A 445 22.93 3.66 -18.92
C ASN A 445 24.30 4.32 -19.16
N CYS A 446 25.34 3.92 -18.42
CA CYS A 446 26.70 4.31 -18.79
C CYS A 446 27.22 3.34 -19.86
N SER A 447 27.23 3.78 -21.12
CA SER A 447 27.83 3.04 -22.24
C SER A 447 29.35 2.89 -22.06
N VAL A 448 29.99 2.00 -22.83
CA VAL A 448 31.46 1.85 -22.84
C VAL A 448 32.16 3.19 -23.16
N ASN A 449 31.51 4.07 -23.92
CA ASN A 449 32.02 5.42 -24.15
C ASN A 449 31.93 6.31 -22.89
N CYS A 450 30.83 6.24 -22.14
CA CYS A 450 30.68 6.95 -20.85
C CYS A 450 31.75 6.54 -19.82
N TYR A 451 32.11 5.25 -19.76
CA TYR A 451 33.22 4.75 -18.92
C TYR A 451 34.59 5.30 -19.34
N LYS A 452 34.87 5.37 -20.64
CA LYS A 452 36.13 5.93 -21.16
C LYS A 452 36.26 7.42 -20.84
N THR A 453 35.19 8.18 -21.02
CA THR A 453 35.15 9.61 -20.67
C THR A 453 35.37 9.85 -19.17
N HIS A 454 34.83 8.99 -18.30
CA HIS A 454 35.05 9.09 -16.84
C HIS A 454 36.47 8.72 -16.39
N LYS A 455 37.13 7.82 -17.13
CA LYS A 455 38.52 7.44 -16.88
C LYS A 455 39.48 8.59 -17.19
N ASP A 456 39.17 9.40 -18.21
CA ASP A 456 39.98 10.53 -18.63
C ASP A 456 39.80 11.78 -17.73
N ILE A 457 38.72 11.86 -16.96
CA ILE A 457 38.41 13.00 -16.07
C ILE A 457 39.06 12.87 -14.67
N GLY A 458 39.73 11.76 -14.35
CA GLY A 458 40.43 11.60 -13.08
C GLY A 458 39.48 11.42 -11.89
N CYS A 459 39.12 10.18 -11.57
CA CYS A 459 38.32 9.86 -10.41
C CYS A 459 39.23 9.66 -9.19
N GLU A 460 39.20 10.57 -8.22
CA GLU A 460 39.97 10.41 -6.97
C GLU A 460 39.36 9.30 -6.11
N LYS A 461 40.20 8.33 -5.71
CA LYS A 461 39.82 7.31 -4.74
C LYS A 461 39.92 7.91 -3.34
N LEU A 462 38.81 7.90 -2.59
CA LEU A 462 38.82 8.15 -1.15
C LEU A 462 39.83 7.22 -0.46
N GLY A 463 40.75 7.81 0.31
CA GLY A 463 41.85 7.13 0.96
C GLY A 463 41.39 6.19 2.08
N LYS A 464 42.11 5.07 2.23
CA LYS A 464 41.82 3.96 3.18
C LYS A 464 41.77 4.36 4.67
N ASP A 465 42.13 5.59 5.04
CA ASP A 465 42.15 6.05 6.43
C ASP A 465 40.85 6.74 6.90
N GLU A 466 40.03 7.31 6.00
CA GLU A 466 38.72 7.84 6.40
C GLU A 466 37.70 6.73 6.69
N SER A 467 37.87 5.57 6.06
CA SER A 467 37.03 4.38 6.30
C SER A 467 37.22 3.79 7.69
N ARG A 468 38.37 4.02 8.35
CA ARG A 468 38.66 3.46 9.69
C ARG A 468 38.14 4.31 10.84
N LYS A 469 37.95 5.62 10.63
CA LYS A 469 37.37 6.50 11.66
C LYS A 469 35.87 6.28 11.85
N LEU A 470 35.16 5.76 10.85
CA LEU A 470 33.74 5.40 10.96
C LEU A 470 33.48 4.05 11.67
N ILE A 471 34.52 3.24 11.91
CA ILE A 471 34.37 1.88 12.45
C ILE A 471 34.59 1.82 13.98
N ASN A 472 35.26 2.81 14.57
CA ASN A 472 35.76 2.69 15.96
C ASN A 472 34.89 3.36 17.04
N ASP A 473 33.76 3.98 16.71
CA ASP A 473 32.83 4.58 17.69
C ASP A 473 31.56 3.73 17.96
N GLU A 474 31.55 2.44 17.59
CA GLU A 474 30.46 1.49 17.93
C GLU A 474 30.93 0.41 18.91
N ASN A 475 31.36 0.83 20.10
CA ASN A 475 31.46 -0.08 21.25
C ASN A 475 30.66 0.47 22.42
N THR A 476 29.34 0.53 22.25
CA THR A 476 28.37 0.44 23.35
C THR A 476 27.18 -0.39 22.89
N THR A 477 26.86 -1.39 23.69
CA THR A 477 25.78 -2.36 23.54
C THR A 477 24.41 -1.70 23.30
N GLU A 478 24.03 -1.55 22.04
CA GLU A 478 22.65 -1.45 21.58
C GLU A 478 22.49 -2.38 20.37
N SER A 479 21.47 -3.23 20.40
CA SER A 479 21.16 -4.18 19.34
C SER A 479 20.89 -3.44 18.03
N ASP A 480 21.76 -3.68 17.05
CA ASP A 480 21.76 -3.18 15.67
C ASP A 480 20.34 -3.13 15.03
N PRO A 481 19.86 -1.96 14.55
CA PRO A 481 18.54 -1.79 13.94
C PRO A 481 18.34 -2.53 12.60
N LEU A 482 19.37 -3.16 12.06
CA LEU A 482 19.32 -3.79 10.74
C LEU A 482 18.62 -5.17 10.72
N CYS A 483 18.27 -5.73 11.89
CA CYS A 483 17.68 -7.07 12.00
C CYS A 483 16.13 -7.12 12.04
N SER A 484 15.43 -6.02 11.70
CA SER A 484 13.97 -5.88 11.88
C SER A 484 13.11 -6.06 10.61
N TYR A 485 13.68 -6.54 9.50
CA TYR A 485 12.98 -6.61 8.20
C TYR A 485 12.89 -8.00 7.60
N LEU A 486 12.23 -8.94 8.28
CA LEU A 486 11.99 -10.27 7.74
C LEU A 486 10.50 -10.62 7.87
N SER A 487 9.80 -10.59 6.73
CA SER A 487 8.48 -11.22 6.59
C SER A 487 8.65 -12.74 6.46
N GLU A 488 7.58 -13.49 6.74
CA GLU A 488 7.57 -14.97 6.74
C GLU A 488 8.09 -15.62 5.44
N ASP A 489 7.99 -14.92 4.30
CA ASP A 489 8.44 -15.40 2.99
C ASP A 489 9.90 -15.00 2.62
N MET A 490 10.64 -14.34 3.51
CA MET A 490 12.02 -13.90 3.24
C MET A 490 13.07 -14.81 3.90
N VAL A 491 13.98 -15.33 3.08
CA VAL A 491 15.16 -16.07 3.57
C VAL A 491 16.08 -15.13 4.37
N LEU A 492 16.30 -15.44 5.65
CA LEU A 492 17.18 -14.68 6.54
C LEU A 492 18.58 -14.44 5.91
N PRO A 493 19.20 -13.25 6.06
CA PRO A 493 20.52 -12.95 5.50
C PRO A 493 21.60 -13.97 5.90
N ASN A 494 21.54 -14.48 7.13
CA ASN A 494 22.47 -15.52 7.62
C ASN A 494 22.32 -16.85 6.88
N LYS A 495 21.11 -17.21 6.42
CA LYS A 495 20.88 -18.39 5.58
C LYS A 495 21.37 -18.17 4.15
N LEU A 496 21.23 -16.95 3.60
CA LEU A 496 21.78 -16.60 2.28
C LEU A 496 23.31 -16.73 2.22
N LEU A 497 24.01 -16.42 3.33
CA LEU A 497 25.46 -16.62 3.43
C LEU A 497 25.89 -18.10 3.31
N MET A 498 24.98 -19.05 3.57
CA MET A 498 25.26 -20.48 3.42
C MET A 498 25.44 -20.89 1.95
N LEU A 499 24.81 -20.17 1.02
CA LEU A 499 24.93 -20.44 -0.43
C LEU A 499 26.39 -20.35 -0.90
N ASN A 500 27.17 -19.40 -0.36
CA ASN A 500 28.57 -19.20 -0.72
C ASN A 500 29.47 -20.40 -0.33
N LYS A 501 29.05 -21.20 0.66
CA LYS A 501 29.82 -22.36 1.15
C LYS A 501 29.49 -23.65 0.36
N SER A 502 28.49 -23.64 -0.51
CA SER A 502 28.04 -24.85 -1.23
C SER A 502 28.88 -25.15 -2.47
N GLU A 503 29.64 -26.25 -2.43
CA GLU A 503 30.41 -26.73 -3.60
C GLU A 503 29.50 -27.20 -4.75
N SER A 504 28.33 -27.76 -4.43
CA SER A 504 27.32 -28.15 -5.42
C SER A 504 26.81 -26.96 -6.22
N LEU A 505 26.59 -25.82 -5.54
CA LEU A 505 26.18 -24.57 -6.17
C LEU A 505 27.31 -23.96 -7.01
N LYS A 506 28.54 -23.95 -6.49
CA LYS A 506 29.71 -23.50 -7.26
C LYS A 506 29.93 -24.31 -8.53
N LYS A 507 29.67 -25.62 -8.50
CA LYS A 507 29.76 -26.50 -9.69
C LYS A 507 28.72 -26.14 -10.76
N LEU A 508 27.48 -25.87 -10.37
CA LEU A 508 26.42 -25.42 -11.30
C LEU A 508 26.74 -24.08 -11.93
N LEU A 509 27.25 -23.13 -11.13
CA LEU A 509 27.64 -21.81 -11.58
C LEU A 509 28.86 -21.81 -12.52
N ARG A 510 29.49 -22.97 -12.81
CA ARG A 510 30.52 -23.10 -13.86
C ARG A 510 29.95 -23.02 -15.27
N SER A 511 28.67 -23.32 -15.47
CA SER A 511 28.00 -23.21 -16.79
C SER A 511 27.88 -21.76 -17.24
N ASP A 512 28.42 -21.45 -18.43
CA ASP A 512 28.28 -20.13 -19.06
C ASP A 512 26.82 -19.81 -19.39
N HIS A 513 26.04 -20.81 -19.77
CA HIS A 513 24.62 -20.66 -20.10
C HIS A 513 23.81 -20.23 -18.88
N LEU A 514 24.00 -20.94 -17.75
CA LEU A 514 23.36 -20.58 -16.48
C LEU A 514 23.79 -19.18 -16.01
N ARG A 515 25.09 -18.84 -16.08
CA ARG A 515 25.55 -17.49 -15.71
C ARG A 515 24.95 -16.40 -16.58
N ASN A 516 24.81 -16.62 -17.87
CA ASN A 516 24.19 -15.66 -18.79
C ASN A 516 22.69 -15.53 -18.54
N LEU A 517 22.00 -16.63 -18.25
CA LEU A 517 20.59 -16.62 -17.85
C LEU A 517 20.38 -15.86 -16.52
N LEU A 518 21.25 -16.07 -15.52
CA LEU A 518 21.21 -15.35 -14.25
C LEU A 518 21.49 -13.85 -14.43
N ARG A 519 22.46 -13.49 -15.29
CA ARG A 519 22.72 -12.09 -15.64
C ARG A 519 21.54 -11.46 -16.36
N TRP A 520 20.93 -12.18 -17.30
CA TRP A 520 19.74 -11.73 -18.02
C TRP A 520 18.56 -11.48 -17.08
N ILE A 521 18.28 -12.40 -16.14
CA ILE A 521 17.27 -12.21 -15.09
C ILE A 521 17.57 -10.96 -14.26
N ASN A 522 18.82 -10.81 -13.82
CA ASN A 522 19.25 -9.69 -12.98
C ASN A 522 19.17 -8.34 -13.69
N SER A 523 19.36 -8.30 -15.01
CA SER A 523 19.24 -7.09 -15.82
C SER A 523 17.87 -6.91 -16.48
N HIS A 524 16.92 -7.83 -16.25
CA HIS A 524 15.61 -7.76 -16.88
C HIS A 524 14.78 -6.65 -16.24
N SER A 525 13.99 -5.92 -17.04
CA SER A 525 13.09 -4.86 -16.54
C SER A 525 11.99 -5.39 -15.61
N GLN A 526 11.71 -6.69 -15.68
CA GLN A 526 10.80 -7.43 -14.81
C GLN A 526 11.44 -8.76 -14.36
N PRO A 527 12.18 -8.79 -13.24
CA PRO A 527 12.89 -9.99 -12.79
C PRO A 527 11.98 -11.15 -12.41
N SER A 528 10.79 -10.88 -11.84
CA SER A 528 9.82 -11.93 -11.47
C SER A 528 9.32 -12.69 -12.71
N GLU A 529 9.02 -11.96 -13.79
CA GLU A 529 8.62 -12.56 -15.07
C GLU A 529 9.80 -13.29 -15.73
N ALA A 530 11.01 -12.72 -15.66
CA ALA A 530 12.22 -13.37 -16.13
C ALA A 530 12.50 -14.70 -15.38
N ILE A 531 12.27 -14.75 -14.06
CA ILE A 531 12.37 -15.97 -13.25
C ILE A 531 11.31 -16.98 -13.69
N ARG A 532 10.05 -16.56 -13.92
CA ARG A 532 8.98 -17.45 -14.40
C ARG A 532 9.32 -18.07 -15.76
N ILE A 533 9.91 -17.28 -16.67
CA ILE A 533 10.40 -17.76 -17.97
C ILE A 533 11.60 -18.70 -17.78
N ALA A 534 12.54 -18.32 -16.91
CA ALA A 534 13.73 -19.12 -16.62
C ALA A 534 13.39 -20.45 -15.93
N MET A 535 12.31 -20.53 -15.16
CA MET A 535 11.81 -21.78 -14.57
C MET A 535 11.34 -22.81 -15.60
N LYS A 536 11.28 -22.47 -16.90
CA LYS A 536 11.11 -23.44 -17.99
C LYS A 536 12.43 -24.08 -18.45
N ASN A 537 13.57 -23.53 -18.04
CA ASN A 537 14.90 -24.03 -18.36
C ASN A 537 15.38 -25.04 -17.29
N LEU A 538 15.81 -26.22 -17.72
CA LEU A 538 16.21 -27.30 -16.82
C LEU A 538 17.44 -26.98 -15.96
N GLU A 539 18.42 -26.23 -16.48
CA GLU A 539 19.59 -25.80 -15.70
C GLU A 539 19.19 -24.80 -14.61
N PHE A 540 18.23 -23.92 -14.90
CA PHE A 540 17.72 -22.97 -13.94
C PHE A 540 16.85 -23.62 -12.87
N GLN A 541 16.01 -24.59 -13.23
CA GLN A 541 15.26 -25.41 -12.26
C GLN A 541 16.21 -26.13 -11.29
N ARG A 542 17.30 -26.71 -11.83
CA ARG A 542 18.34 -27.37 -11.02
C ARG A 542 19.05 -26.38 -10.10
N PHE A 543 19.38 -25.19 -10.59
CA PHE A 543 19.96 -24.11 -9.78
C PHE A 543 19.01 -23.68 -8.65
N ALA A 544 17.74 -23.43 -8.96
CA ALA A 544 16.73 -23.00 -7.99
C ALA A 544 16.50 -24.07 -6.90
N ALA A 545 16.37 -25.34 -7.29
CA ALA A 545 16.19 -26.44 -6.35
C ALA A 545 17.38 -26.61 -5.40
N VAL A 546 18.63 -26.47 -5.89
CA VAL A 546 19.83 -26.52 -5.04
C VAL A 546 19.88 -25.33 -4.08
N CYS A 547 19.54 -24.12 -4.53
CA CYS A 547 19.48 -22.95 -3.65
C CYS A 547 18.44 -23.14 -2.54
N LEU A 548 17.22 -23.56 -2.87
CA LEU A 548 16.13 -23.78 -1.91
C LEU A 548 16.44 -24.89 -0.91
N ASN A 549 17.06 -26.00 -1.36
CA ASN A 549 17.50 -27.08 -0.46
C ASN A 549 18.58 -26.62 0.55
N ILE A 550 19.39 -25.60 0.22
CA ILE A 550 20.41 -25.06 1.13
C ILE A 550 19.80 -24.10 2.15
N VAL A 551 18.86 -23.24 1.74
CA VAL A 551 18.36 -22.15 2.59
C VAL A 551 17.09 -22.49 3.35
N GLU A 552 16.23 -23.35 2.78
CA GLU A 552 14.93 -23.72 3.34
C GLU A 552 14.56 -25.19 3.00
N PRO A 553 15.35 -26.18 3.47
CA PRO A 553 15.12 -27.59 3.15
C PRO A 553 13.77 -28.12 3.67
N GLU A 554 13.16 -27.51 4.68
CA GLU A 554 11.91 -28.00 5.28
C GLU A 554 10.65 -27.43 4.59
N ASN A 555 10.78 -26.37 3.78
CA ASN A 555 9.63 -25.63 3.22
C ASN A 555 9.36 -25.95 1.74
N HIS A 556 10.28 -26.64 1.05
CA HIS A 556 10.20 -26.86 -0.41
C HIS A 556 10.37 -28.34 -0.78
N GLU A 557 9.32 -29.14 -0.54
CA GLU A 557 9.32 -30.59 -0.75
C GLU A 557 9.67 -30.98 -2.20
N TRP A 558 9.18 -30.23 -3.19
CA TRP A 558 9.50 -30.43 -4.60
C TRP A 558 11.00 -30.26 -4.91
N ALA A 559 11.68 -29.32 -4.24
CA ALA A 559 13.10 -29.05 -4.45
C ALA A 559 13.94 -30.20 -3.87
N ASN A 560 13.53 -30.75 -2.73
CA ASN A 560 14.15 -31.92 -2.12
C ASN A 560 13.99 -33.17 -3.00
N GLU A 561 12.77 -33.41 -3.49
CA GLU A 561 12.50 -34.53 -4.39
C GLU A 561 13.27 -34.41 -5.70
N TYR A 562 13.34 -33.19 -6.27
CA TYR A 562 14.11 -32.90 -7.48
C TYR A 562 15.61 -33.15 -7.28
N VAL A 563 16.20 -32.67 -6.19
CA VAL A 563 17.62 -32.91 -5.86
C VAL A 563 17.89 -34.39 -5.60
N LYS A 564 16.98 -35.11 -4.93
CA LYS A 564 17.09 -36.55 -4.69
C LYS A 564 17.02 -37.35 -6.00
N LYS A 565 16.08 -37.00 -6.90
CA LYS A 565 15.94 -37.61 -8.22
C LYS A 565 17.16 -37.35 -9.11
N MET A 566 17.73 -36.15 -9.06
CA MET A 566 18.96 -35.82 -9.78
C MET A 566 20.18 -36.61 -9.28
N LYS A 567 20.31 -36.82 -7.95
CA LYS A 567 21.37 -37.69 -7.40
C LYS A 567 21.22 -39.15 -7.82
N LEU A 568 19.98 -39.66 -7.88
CA LEU A 568 19.69 -41.03 -8.35
C LEU A 568 19.99 -41.19 -9.84
N LEU A 569 19.69 -40.17 -10.67
CA LEU A 569 20.03 -40.15 -12.09
C LEU A 569 21.54 -40.05 -12.33
N GLU A 570 22.26 -39.26 -11.53
CA GLU A 570 23.73 -39.22 -11.58
C GLU A 570 24.35 -40.56 -11.18
N TYR A 571 23.82 -41.22 -10.15
CA TYR A 571 24.28 -42.56 -9.74
C TYR A 571 24.03 -43.62 -10.82
N SER A 572 22.81 -43.64 -11.40
CA SER A 572 22.45 -44.56 -12.49
C SER A 572 23.27 -44.31 -13.77
N ALA A 573 23.53 -43.05 -14.13
CA ALA A 573 24.40 -42.72 -15.26
C ALA A 573 25.85 -43.14 -15.01
N THR A 574 26.34 -43.04 -13.77
CA THR A 574 27.70 -43.47 -13.39
C THR A 574 27.81 -44.99 -13.39
N GLU A 575 26.78 -45.72 -12.95
CA GLU A 575 26.71 -47.19 -13.05
C GLU A 575 26.64 -47.66 -14.50
N LEU A 576 25.83 -47.00 -15.36
CA LEU A 576 25.78 -47.30 -16.79
C LEU A 576 27.11 -47.01 -17.49
N LEU A 577 27.81 -45.94 -17.10
CA LEU A 577 29.14 -45.63 -17.62
C LEU A 577 30.20 -46.62 -17.13
N LEU A 578 30.15 -47.03 -15.86
CA LEU A 578 31.02 -48.07 -15.29
C LEU A 578 30.77 -49.45 -15.89
N GLN A 579 29.50 -49.76 -16.21
CA GLN A 579 29.11 -50.99 -16.90
C GLN A 579 29.58 -50.95 -18.35
N ALA A 580 29.40 -49.82 -19.06
CA ALA A 580 29.93 -49.63 -20.41
C ALA A 580 31.47 -49.69 -20.47
N LEU A 581 32.17 -49.20 -19.43
CA LEU A 581 33.63 -49.29 -19.30
C LEU A 581 34.12 -50.70 -18.95
N LYS A 582 33.32 -51.51 -18.25
CA LYS A 582 33.61 -52.93 -17.98
C LYS A 582 33.31 -53.84 -19.16
N ASP A 583 32.29 -53.51 -19.95
CA ASP A 583 31.89 -54.26 -21.14
C ASP A 583 32.74 -53.90 -22.38
N SER A 584 33.47 -52.77 -22.33
CA SER A 584 34.55 -52.47 -23.27
C SER A 584 35.87 -53.08 -22.76
N ASP A 585 36.28 -54.23 -23.29
CA ASP A 585 37.63 -54.79 -23.11
C ASP A 585 38.70 -53.81 -23.65
N CYS A 586 39.04 -52.80 -22.85
CA CYS A 586 40.15 -51.90 -23.09
C CYS A 586 40.99 -51.83 -21.81
N THR A 587 42.18 -52.46 -21.90
CA THR A 587 43.30 -52.35 -20.95
C THR A 587 43.77 -50.91 -20.78
#